data_AF-A0A154PDW3-F1
#
_entry.id   AF-A0A154PDW3-F1
#
_cell.length_a   1.000
_cell.length_b   1.000
_cell.length_c   1.000
_cell.angle_alpha   90.00
_cell.angle_beta   90.00
_cell.angle_gamma   90.00
#
_symmetry.space_group_name_H-M   'P 1'
#
loop_
_entity.id
_entity.type
_entity.pdbx_description
1 polymer ?
#
loop_
_entity_poly.entity_id
_entity_poly.type
_entity_poly.pdbx_seq_one_letter_code
_entity_poly.pdbx_strand_id
1 'polypeptide(L)' 'LKDNQLSNHLSSPVSVLHSSLLEEWEDIKTMYPLSYKQARMFLVVVASSVSCERLFSKAGATVTQTM' A
#
# COMPACT_ATOMS: atom_id res chain seq x y z
N LEU A 1 10.23 -11.75 22.17
CA LEU A 1 8.79 -11.38 22.01
C LEU A 1 8.49 -10.72 20.67
N LYS A 2 9.35 -9.83 20.13
CA LYS A 2 9.16 -9.22 18.80
C LYS A 2 9.25 -10.23 17.63
N ASP A 3 10.13 -11.22 17.73
CA ASP A 3 10.43 -12.15 16.63
C ASP A 3 9.28 -13.14 16.31
N ASN A 4 8.47 -13.52 17.31
CA ASN A 4 7.39 -14.50 17.12
C ASN A 4 6.27 -14.02 16.18
N GLN A 5 5.99 -12.72 16.14
CA GLN A 5 4.92 -12.19 15.28
C GLN A 5 5.31 -12.26 13.80
N LEU A 6 6.58 -11.97 13.51
CA LEU A 6 7.15 -11.97 12.17
C LEU A 6 7.34 -13.39 11.64
N SER A 7 7.88 -14.29 12.48
CA SER A 7 8.01 -15.71 12.13
C SER A 7 6.66 -16.36 11.84
N ASN A 8 5.63 -16.04 12.63
CA ASN A 8 4.29 -16.59 12.45
C ASN A 8 3.62 -16.06 11.17
N HIS A 9 3.78 -14.78 10.86
CA HIS A 9 3.28 -14.20 9.61
C HIS A 9 3.99 -14.81 8.38
N LEU A 10 5.32 -14.97 8.43
CA LEU A 10 6.09 -15.58 7.33
C LEU A 10 5.81 -17.08 7.15
N SER A 11 5.32 -17.75 8.18
CA SER A 11 4.90 -19.16 8.12
C SER A 11 3.46 -19.33 7.65
N SER A 12 2.69 -18.24 7.53
CA SER A 12 1.33 -18.26 7.01
C SER A 12 1.35 -18.54 5.50
N PRO A 13 0.35 -19.25 4.95
CA PRO A 13 0.19 -19.38 3.51
C PRO A 13 0.21 -18.01 2.82
N VAL A 14 0.88 -17.96 1.67
CA VAL A 14 0.99 -16.75 0.86
C VAL A 14 -0.37 -16.35 0.33
N SER A 15 -0.67 -15.06 0.45
CA SER A 15 -1.85 -14.40 -0.09
C SER A 15 -2.07 -14.68 -1.57
N VAL A 16 -3.35 -14.74 -1.96
CA VAL A 16 -3.74 -14.97 -3.36
C VAL A 16 -3.27 -13.80 -4.22
N LEU A 17 -2.63 -14.07 -5.35
CA LEU A 17 -1.95 -13.06 -6.18
C LEU A 17 -2.86 -11.92 -6.70
N HIS A 18 -4.19 -12.11 -6.65
CA HIS A 18 -5.20 -11.14 -7.06
C HIS A 18 -5.96 -10.48 -5.90
N SER A 19 -5.62 -10.76 -4.64
CA SER A 19 -6.21 -10.06 -3.50
C SER A 19 -5.63 -8.65 -3.36
N SER A 20 -6.46 -7.73 -2.87
CA SER A 20 -5.96 -6.42 -2.44
C SER A 20 -5.17 -6.63 -1.15
N LEU A 21 -3.85 -6.43 -1.21
CA LEU A 21 -3.00 -6.45 -0.02
C LEU A 21 -3.55 -5.54 1.09
N LEU A 22 -4.14 -4.40 0.73
CA LEU A 22 -4.73 -3.50 1.72
C LEU A 22 -5.94 -4.12 2.45
N GLU A 23 -6.79 -4.86 1.75
CA GLU A 23 -7.96 -5.54 2.36
C GLU A 23 -7.49 -6.68 3.27
N GLU A 24 -6.50 -7.43 2.83
CA GLU A 24 -5.97 -8.57 3.58
C GLU A 24 -5.27 -8.13 4.87
N TRP A 25 -4.53 -7.01 4.83
CA TRP A 25 -3.97 -6.39 6.02
C TRP A 25 -5.04 -5.82 6.96
N GLU A 26 -6.20 -5.38 6.45
CA GLU A 26 -7.33 -4.97 7.31
C GLU A 26 -7.94 -6.14 8.07
N ASP A 27 -8.01 -7.33 7.47
CA ASP A 27 -8.57 -8.51 8.10
C ASP A 27 -7.68 -9.05 9.23
N ILE A 28 -6.35 -8.98 9.06
CA ILE A 28 -5.37 -9.50 10.05
C ILE A 28 -4.92 -8.46 11.09
N LYS A 29 -5.48 -7.25 11.09
CA LYS A 29 -5.04 -6.14 11.96
C LYS A 29 -5.11 -6.42 13.45
N THR A 30 -6.05 -7.27 13.88
CA THR A 30 -6.23 -7.66 15.28
C THR A 30 -5.19 -8.68 15.72
N MET A 31 -4.66 -9.48 14.79
CA MET A 31 -3.67 -10.53 15.04
C MET A 31 -2.24 -9.97 15.05
N TYR A 32 -1.97 -8.97 14.20
CA TYR A 32 -0.64 -8.37 14.05
C TYR A 32 -0.68 -6.83 14.06
N PRO A 33 -1.08 -6.18 15.17
CA PRO A 33 -1.31 -4.73 15.21
C PRO A 33 -0.05 -3.88 14.93
N LEU A 34 1.13 -4.37 15.33
CA LEU A 34 2.42 -3.70 15.05
C LEU A 34 2.80 -3.81 13.57
N SER A 35 2.70 -5.01 13.00
CA SER A 35 3.01 -5.25 11.58
C SER A 35 2.00 -4.54 10.67
N TYR A 36 0.72 -4.52 11.03
CA TYR A 36 -0.32 -3.76 10.34
C TYR A 36 -0.01 -2.26 10.27
N LYS A 37 0.45 -1.67 11.38
CA LYS A 37 0.85 -0.25 11.40
C LYS A 37 1.99 0.03 10.41
N GLN A 38 2.95 -0.88 10.32
CA GLN A 38 4.07 -0.76 9.36
C GLN A 38 3.58 -0.98 7.92
N ALA A 39 2.80 -2.03 7.67
CA ALA A 39 2.24 -2.35 6.36
C ALA A 39 1.41 -1.19 5.81
N ARG A 40 0.54 -0.56 6.61
CA ARG A 40 -0.25 0.61 6.22
C ARG A 40 0.60 1.83 5.85
N MET A 41 1.76 2.02 6.48
CA MET A 41 2.66 3.13 6.12
C MET A 41 3.33 2.91 4.77
N PHE A 42 3.69 1.67 4.42
CA PHE A 42 4.47 1.38 3.22
C PHE A 42 3.62 0.97 2.01
N LEU A 43 2.51 0.25 2.20
CA LEU A 43 1.64 -0.20 1.10
C LEU A 43 0.88 0.94 0.42
N VAL A 44 0.71 2.08 1.10
CA VAL A 44 0.05 3.27 0.57
C VAL A 44 1.06 4.18 -0.16
N VAL A 45 2.36 3.92 -0.04
CA VAL A 45 3.38 4.63 -0.80
C VAL A 45 3.30 4.16 -2.25
N VAL A 46 3.00 5.09 -3.14
CA VAL A 46 2.99 4.80 -4.57
C VAL A 46 4.39 4.36 -4.99
N ALA A 47 4.46 3.25 -5.74
CA ALA A 47 5.72 2.68 -6.23
C ALA A 47 6.53 3.65 -7.11
N SER A 48 5.93 4.71 -7.64
CA SER A 48 6.59 5.73 -8.43
C SER A 48 6.31 7.14 -7.89
N SER A 49 7.30 8.02 -7.99
CA SER A 49 7.18 9.46 -7.73
C SER A 49 6.21 10.18 -8.68
N VAL A 50 5.66 9.44 -9.65
CA VAL A 50 4.83 9.94 -10.74
C VAL A 50 3.38 9.47 -10.67
N SER A 51 2.87 9.17 -9.48
CA SER A 51 1.41 8.93 -9.32
C SER A 51 0.54 10.10 -9.83
N CYS A 52 1.07 11.31 -9.76
CA CYS A 52 0.38 12.54 -10.11
C CYS A 52 0.53 12.92 -11.60
N GLU A 53 1.31 12.19 -12.39
CA GLU A 53 1.60 12.50 -13.81
C GLU A 53 0.33 12.70 -14.63
N ARG A 54 -0.66 11.84 -14.39
CA ARG A 54 -1.99 11.91 -15.03
C ARG A 54 -2.77 13.16 -14.61
N LEU A 55 -2.63 13.57 -13.35
CA LEU A 55 -3.27 14.77 -12.80
C LEU A 55 -2.59 16.04 -13.35
N PHE A 56 -1.26 16.06 -13.40
CA PHE A 56 -0.48 17.18 -13.94
C PHE A 56 -0.64 17.35 -15.45
N SER A 57 -0.73 16.26 -16.21
CA SER A 57 -0.98 16.34 -17.66
C SER A 57 -2.29 17.04 -17.98
N LYS A 58 -3.34 16.77 -17.19
CA LYS A 58 -4.66 17.39 -17.37
C LYS A 58 -4.65 18.87 -16.96
N ALA A 59 -3.93 19.22 -15.89
CA ALA A 59 -3.76 20.61 -15.48
C ALA A 59 -2.93 21.41 -16.50
N GLY A 60 -1.88 20.81 -17.07
CA GLY A 60 -1.06 21.41 -18.12
C GLY A 60 -1.87 21.75 -19.37
N ALA A 61 -2.76 20.86 -19.80
CA ALA A 61 -3.65 21.12 -20.94
C ALA A 61 -4.52 22.37 -20.74
N THR A 62 -5.05 22.60 -19.54
CA THR A 62 -5.85 23.80 -19.21
C THR A 62 -5.01 25.08 -19.19
N VAL A 63 -3.77 25.00 -18.67
CA VAL A 63 -2.85 26.15 -18.63
C VAL A 63 -2.42 26.56 -20.04
N THR A 64 -2.15 25.60 -20.92
CA THR A 64 -1.68 25.90 -22.29
C THR A 64 -2.78 26.40 -23.22
N GLN A 65 -4.06 26.09 -22.97
CA GLN A 65 -5.18 26.58 -23.78
C GLN A 65 -5.61 28.02 -23.47
N THR A 66 -5.11 28.60 -22.37
CA THR A 66 -5.49 29.97 -21.93
C THR A 66 -4.39 31.00 -22.24
N MET A 67 -3.34 30.61 -22.97
CA MET A 67 -2.24 31.47 -23.42
C MET A 67 -2.28 31.60 -24.94
#